data_AF-A0A1B9F902-F1
#
_entry.id   AF-A0A1B9F902-F1
#
_cell.length_a   1.000
_cell.length_b   1.000
_cell.length_c   1.000
_cell.angle_alpha   90.00
_cell.angle_beta   90.00
_cell.angle_gamma   90.00
#
_symmetry.space_group_name_H-M   'P 1'
#
loop_
_entity.id
_entity.type
_entity.pdbx_description
1 polymer ?
#
loop_
_entity_poly.entity_id
_entity_poly.type
_entity_poly.pdbx_seq_one_letter_code
_entity_poly.pdbx_strand_id
1 'polypeptide(L)'
;MNYKMMTDLELLKLSIPDRYFKYSKAYGSAAKILAERIVKDKDQATWPNAAVILMLTAHSVELFLKGAILKKDSKADRKIRHHHIESLYEMYCEIYKDEKYSFNLPFKTEYLGMSQAEIDVLKKNRNKKNRNKYSEPSVLYRYPTASGESEWEGVYAFEASSFFSKICQLLEDIHRLRKSFT
;
A
#
# COMPACT_ATOMS: atom_id res chain seq x y z
N MET A 1 -29.44 -1.81 -24.79
CA MET A 1 -28.31 -1.52 -23.89
C MET A 1 -27.87 -2.84 -23.28
N ASN A 2 -26.70 -3.36 -23.67
CA ASN A 2 -26.20 -4.64 -23.13
C ASN A 2 -25.42 -4.37 -21.85
N TYR A 3 -26.03 -4.67 -20.71
CA TYR A 3 -25.35 -4.63 -19.43
C TYR A 3 -24.54 -5.91 -19.25
N LYS A 4 -23.24 -5.77 -18.97
CA LYS A 4 -22.39 -6.89 -18.57
C LYS A 4 -22.30 -6.89 -17.04
N MET A 5 -22.99 -7.84 -16.40
CA MET A 5 -22.86 -8.05 -14.96
C MET A 5 -21.48 -8.62 -14.64
N MET A 6 -20.83 -8.09 -13.59
CA MET A 6 -19.57 -8.63 -13.06
C MET A 6 -19.87 -9.35 -11.75
N THR A 7 -19.31 -10.55 -11.57
CA THR A 7 -19.43 -11.37 -10.35
C THR A 7 -18.05 -11.78 -9.86
N ASP A 8 -17.95 -12.24 -8.61
CA ASP A 8 -16.70 -12.73 -8.01
C ASP A 8 -16.35 -14.17 -8.43
N LEU A 9 -17.16 -14.81 -9.29
CA LEU A 9 -16.96 -16.18 -9.76
C LEU A 9 -15.56 -16.41 -10.36
N GLU A 10 -14.98 -15.38 -11.00
CA GLU A 10 -13.61 -15.45 -11.53
C GLU A 10 -12.53 -15.55 -10.43
N LEU A 11 -12.82 -15.05 -9.22
CA LEU A 11 -11.92 -15.10 -8.07
C LEU A 11 -12.03 -16.42 -7.32
N LEU A 12 -13.22 -17.04 -7.28
CA LEU A 12 -13.45 -18.29 -6.54
C LEU A 12 -12.57 -19.45 -7.05
N LYS A 13 -12.17 -19.42 -8.32
CA LYS A 13 -11.29 -20.43 -8.95
C LYS A 13 -9.80 -20.23 -8.63
N LEU A 14 -9.43 -19.11 -8.00
CA LEU A 14 -8.06 -18.76 -7.70
C LEU A 14 -7.66 -19.15 -6.28
N SER A 15 -6.37 -19.43 -6.09
CA SER A 15 -5.76 -19.54 -4.77
C SER A 15 -5.91 -18.22 -4.01
N ILE A 16 -5.91 -18.27 -2.67
CA ILE A 16 -5.99 -17.05 -1.84
C ILE A 16 -4.89 -16.02 -2.21
N PRO A 17 -3.60 -16.41 -2.38
CA PRO A 17 -2.56 -15.50 -2.89
C PRO A 17 -2.93 -14.82 -4.21
N ASP A 18 -3.47 -15.57 -5.17
CA ASP A 18 -3.80 -15.03 -6.49
C ASP A 18 -4.98 -14.05 -6.44
N ARG A 19 -5.92 -14.24 -5.51
CA ARG A 19 -6.99 -13.26 -5.25
C ARG A 19 -6.39 -11.95 -4.71
N TYR A 20 -5.47 -12.04 -3.75
CA TYR A 20 -4.74 -10.86 -3.25
C TYR A 20 -4.02 -10.11 -4.37
N PHE A 21 -3.32 -10.82 -5.26
CA PHE A 21 -2.65 -10.20 -6.41
C PHE A 21 -3.63 -9.55 -7.40
N LYS A 22 -4.81 -10.14 -7.61
CA LYS A 22 -5.85 -9.56 -8.47
C LYS A 22 -6.37 -8.24 -7.89
N TYR A 23 -6.70 -8.22 -6.61
CA TYR A 23 -7.15 -6.99 -5.94
C TYR A 23 -6.04 -5.95 -5.88
N SER A 24 -4.82 -6.33 -5.52
CA SER A 24 -3.65 -5.43 -5.53
C SER A 24 -3.53 -4.70 -6.87
N LYS A 25 -3.53 -5.44 -7.99
CA LYS A 25 -3.49 -4.85 -9.32
C LYS A 25 -4.67 -3.90 -9.59
N ALA A 26 -5.88 -4.26 -9.18
CA ALA A 26 -7.06 -3.43 -9.38
C ALA A 26 -6.95 -2.09 -8.63
N TYR A 27 -6.57 -2.13 -7.35
CA TYR A 27 -6.36 -0.94 -6.52
C TYR A 27 -5.27 -0.03 -7.09
N GLY A 28 -4.11 -0.58 -7.45
CA GLY A 28 -3.02 0.20 -8.03
C GLY A 28 -3.37 0.78 -9.41
N SER A 29 -4.13 0.05 -10.23
CA SER A 29 -4.61 0.55 -11.53
C SER A 29 -5.58 1.71 -11.37
N ALA A 30 -6.49 1.64 -10.39
CA ALA A 30 -7.39 2.74 -10.07
C ALA A 30 -6.63 3.98 -9.57
N ALA A 31 -5.64 3.79 -8.70
CA ALA A 31 -4.76 4.86 -8.23
C ALA A 31 -4.01 5.52 -9.39
N LYS A 32 -3.45 4.72 -10.31
CA LYS A 32 -2.75 5.20 -11.50
C LYS A 32 -3.65 6.08 -12.37
N ILE A 33 -4.87 5.64 -12.66
CA ILE A 33 -5.82 6.38 -13.51
C ILE A 33 -6.19 7.72 -12.85
N LEU A 34 -6.44 7.73 -11.54
CA LEU A 34 -6.77 8.96 -10.83
C LEU A 34 -5.58 9.92 -10.79
N ALA A 35 -4.37 9.41 -10.51
CA ALA A 35 -3.15 10.22 -10.54
C ALA A 35 -2.88 10.80 -11.94
N GLU A 36 -3.06 10.01 -13.00
CA GLU A 36 -2.93 10.47 -14.39
C GLU A 36 -3.90 11.62 -14.71
N ARG A 37 -5.13 11.56 -14.19
CA ARG A 37 -6.12 12.64 -14.35
C ARG A 37 -5.66 13.93 -13.68
N ILE A 38 -5.17 13.85 -12.44
CA ILE A 38 -4.65 15.03 -11.72
C ILE A 38 -3.44 15.65 -12.44
N VAL A 39 -2.55 14.82 -12.99
CA VAL A 39 -1.39 15.32 -13.76
C VAL A 39 -1.84 16.08 -15.01
N LYS A 40 -2.93 15.66 -15.66
CA LYS A 40 -3.46 16.29 -16.88
C LYS A 40 -4.36 17.49 -16.62
N ASP A 41 -5.06 17.50 -15.49
CA ASP A 41 -6.04 18.52 -15.12
C ASP A 41 -5.78 19.01 -13.69
N LYS A 42 -5.25 20.24 -13.59
CA LYS A 42 -4.92 20.86 -12.30
C LYS A 42 -6.14 21.14 -11.44
N ASP A 43 -7.34 21.25 -12.00
CA ASP A 43 -8.57 21.44 -11.22
C ASP A 43 -8.92 20.18 -10.41
N GLN A 44 -8.37 19.02 -10.80
CA GLN A 44 -8.49 17.78 -10.04
C GLN A 44 -7.45 17.67 -8.91
N ALA A 45 -6.49 18.59 -8.79
CA ALA A 45 -5.40 18.57 -7.81
C ALA A 45 -5.88 19.01 -6.41
N THR A 46 -6.83 18.24 -5.85
CA THR A 46 -7.42 18.48 -4.54
C THR A 46 -6.91 17.46 -3.52
N TRP A 47 -6.90 17.83 -2.24
CA TRP A 47 -6.50 16.91 -1.17
C TRP A 47 -7.38 15.64 -1.10
N PRO A 48 -8.71 15.67 -1.25
CA PRO A 48 -9.52 14.45 -1.30
C PRO A 48 -9.09 13.48 -2.39
N ASN A 49 -8.79 13.97 -3.60
CA ASN A 49 -8.29 13.12 -4.68
C ASN A 49 -6.90 12.55 -4.36
N ALA A 50 -6.01 13.36 -3.78
CA ALA A 50 -4.70 12.91 -3.32
C ALA A 50 -4.80 11.82 -2.24
N ALA A 51 -5.67 12.00 -1.24
CA ALA A 51 -5.92 11.02 -0.18
C ALA A 51 -6.44 9.70 -0.77
N VAL A 52 -7.37 9.75 -1.73
CA VAL A 52 -7.85 8.54 -2.43
C VAL A 52 -6.70 7.84 -3.17
N ILE A 53 -5.84 8.56 -3.89
CA ILE A 53 -4.67 7.96 -4.55
C ILE A 53 -3.76 7.26 -3.54
N LEU A 54 -3.45 7.93 -2.43
CA LEU A 54 -2.59 7.39 -1.37
C LEU A 54 -3.21 6.14 -0.74
N MET A 55 -4.50 6.17 -0.43
CA MET A 55 -5.26 5.04 0.13
C MET A 55 -5.27 3.83 -0.81
N LEU A 56 -5.60 4.04 -2.10
CA LEU A 56 -5.65 2.97 -3.10
C LEU A 56 -4.25 2.38 -3.34
N THR A 57 -3.22 3.22 -3.41
CA THR A 57 -1.84 2.75 -3.60
C THR A 57 -1.34 1.98 -2.38
N ALA A 58 -1.63 2.46 -1.16
CA ALA A 58 -1.28 1.74 0.07
C ALA A 58 -1.94 0.37 0.13
N HIS A 59 -3.22 0.29 -0.20
CA HIS A 59 -3.93 -0.98 -0.19
C HIS A 59 -3.45 -1.92 -1.30
N SER A 60 -3.08 -1.38 -2.47
CA SER A 60 -2.40 -2.16 -3.52
C SER A 60 -1.13 -2.83 -3.00
N VAL A 61 -0.27 -2.08 -2.31
CA VAL A 61 0.98 -2.60 -1.72
C VAL A 61 0.69 -3.63 -0.62
N GLU A 62 -0.22 -3.31 0.30
CA GLU A 62 -0.60 -4.20 1.40
C GLU A 62 -1.05 -5.58 0.86
N LEU A 63 -1.98 -5.58 -0.09
CA LEU A 63 -2.50 -6.82 -0.67
C LEU A 63 -1.44 -7.57 -1.47
N PHE A 64 -0.55 -6.87 -2.17
CA PHE A 64 0.58 -7.51 -2.85
C PHE A 64 1.46 -8.27 -1.87
N LEU A 65 1.86 -7.62 -0.78
CA LEU A 65 2.73 -8.22 0.24
C LEU A 65 2.05 -9.43 0.89
N LYS A 66 0.77 -9.31 1.27
CA LYS A 66 -0.03 -10.42 1.80
C LYS A 66 -0.09 -11.61 0.85
N GLY A 67 -0.37 -11.36 -0.43
CA GLY A 67 -0.37 -12.38 -1.47
C GLY A 67 1.01 -13.05 -1.61
N ALA A 68 2.08 -12.27 -1.65
CA ALA A 68 3.45 -12.77 -1.81
C ALA A 68 3.90 -13.63 -0.62
N ILE A 69 3.60 -13.19 0.61
CA ILE A 69 3.90 -13.95 1.83
C ILE A 69 3.14 -15.27 1.82
N LEU A 70 1.82 -15.26 1.58
CA LEU A 70 1.01 -16.49 1.55
C LEU A 70 1.39 -17.44 0.42
N LYS A 71 1.93 -16.92 -0.68
CA LYS A 71 2.40 -17.74 -1.80
C LYS A 71 3.56 -18.64 -1.38
N LYS A 72 4.40 -18.20 -0.43
CA LYS A 72 5.54 -18.98 0.07
C LYS A 72 5.27 -19.69 1.40
N ASP A 73 4.54 -19.04 2.31
CA ASP A 73 4.12 -19.60 3.61
C ASP A 73 2.60 -19.54 3.73
N SER A 74 1.93 -20.62 3.33
CA SER A 74 0.47 -20.74 3.40
C SER A 74 -0.08 -20.72 4.83
N LYS A 75 0.77 -20.91 5.86
CA LYS A 75 0.38 -20.87 7.28
C LYS A 75 0.54 -19.47 7.89
N ALA A 76 1.06 -18.49 7.13
CA ALA A 76 1.25 -17.13 7.60
C ALA A 76 -0.04 -16.31 7.76
N ASP A 77 -1.23 -16.85 7.41
CA ASP A 77 -2.52 -16.13 7.43
C ASP A 77 -2.72 -15.30 8.71
N ARG A 78 -2.48 -15.89 9.89
CA ARG A 78 -2.63 -15.18 11.17
C ARG A 78 -1.65 -14.03 11.33
N LYS A 79 -0.42 -14.17 10.83
CA LYS A 79 0.65 -13.16 10.95
C LYS A 79 0.39 -11.95 10.07
N ILE A 80 -0.33 -12.13 8.96
CA ILE A 80 -0.58 -11.06 7.97
C ILE A 80 -1.96 -10.41 8.10
N ARG A 81 -2.72 -10.64 9.17
CA ARG A 81 -4.07 -10.05 9.33
C ARG A 81 -4.07 -8.55 9.57
N HIS A 82 -2.95 -7.98 9.98
CA HIS A 82 -2.80 -6.53 10.18
C HIS A 82 -2.63 -5.79 8.84
N HIS A 83 -2.66 -4.45 8.88
CA HIS A 83 -2.50 -3.59 7.71
C HIS A 83 -1.13 -2.89 7.65
N HIS A 84 -0.28 -3.07 8.67
CA HIS A 84 1.05 -2.47 8.76
C HIS A 84 1.99 -2.84 7.62
N ILE A 85 2.10 -1.94 6.64
CA ILE A 85 2.85 -2.16 5.40
C ILE A 85 4.34 -2.40 5.68
N GLU A 86 4.97 -1.64 6.58
CA GLU A 86 6.40 -1.80 6.88
C GLU A 86 6.67 -3.20 7.47
N SER A 87 5.84 -3.69 8.40
CA SER A 87 6.01 -5.03 8.96
C SER A 87 5.71 -6.14 7.96
N LEU A 88 4.74 -5.95 7.06
CA LEU A 88 4.52 -6.87 5.95
C LEU A 88 5.74 -6.89 4.99
N TYR A 89 6.35 -5.73 4.75
CA TYR A 89 7.51 -5.62 3.88
C TYR A 89 8.77 -6.24 4.52
N GLU A 90 8.98 -6.06 5.83
CA GLU A 90 10.03 -6.75 6.58
C GLU A 90 9.90 -8.28 6.44
N MET A 91 8.69 -8.81 6.67
CA MET A 91 8.41 -10.24 6.49
C MET A 91 8.61 -10.71 5.05
N TYR A 92 8.21 -9.90 4.06
CA TYR A 92 8.47 -10.18 2.65
C TYR A 92 9.98 -10.30 2.37
N CYS A 93 10.79 -9.38 2.87
CA CYS A 93 12.25 -9.40 2.70
C CYS A 93 12.91 -10.59 3.42
N GLU A 94 12.39 -11.04 4.55
CA GLU A 94 12.86 -12.26 5.22
C GLU A 94 12.63 -13.52 4.38
N ILE A 95 11.50 -13.56 3.67
CA ILE A 95 11.08 -14.68 2.83
C ILE A 95 11.79 -14.66 1.46
N TYR A 96 11.91 -13.48 0.85
CA TYR A 96 12.42 -13.26 -0.50
C TYR A 96 13.72 -12.44 -0.48
N LYS A 97 14.83 -13.11 -0.19
CA LYS A 97 16.15 -12.48 -0.01
C LYS A 97 16.93 -12.19 -1.30
N ASP A 98 16.56 -12.85 -2.38
CA ASP A 98 17.23 -12.71 -3.68
C ASP A 98 16.89 -11.34 -4.30
N GLU A 99 17.89 -10.66 -4.85
CA GLU A 99 17.79 -9.31 -5.42
C GLU A 99 16.70 -9.22 -6.50
N LYS A 100 16.43 -10.30 -7.24
CA LYS A 100 15.35 -10.33 -8.22
C LYS A 100 13.96 -10.08 -7.63
N TYR A 101 13.80 -10.28 -6.31
CA TYR A 101 12.56 -10.01 -5.59
C TYR A 101 12.48 -8.62 -4.98
N SER A 102 13.54 -7.81 -5.11
CA SER A 102 13.55 -6.45 -4.62
C SER A 102 12.61 -5.55 -5.43
N PHE A 103 12.04 -4.56 -4.74
CA PHE A 103 11.32 -3.43 -5.33
C PHE A 103 11.33 -2.26 -4.35
N ASN A 104 11.05 -1.05 -4.83
CA ASN A 104 11.02 0.13 -3.97
C ASN A 104 9.65 0.28 -3.29
N LEU A 105 9.61 0.30 -1.96
CA LEU A 105 8.38 0.47 -1.18
C LEU A 105 8.02 1.97 -1.06
N PRO A 106 6.89 2.44 -1.64
CA PRO A 106 6.53 3.86 -1.64
C PRO A 106 6.05 4.40 -0.28
N PHE A 107 5.71 3.54 0.68
CA PHE A 107 5.19 3.91 2.02
C PHE A 107 6.21 3.62 3.13
N LYS A 108 7.49 3.85 2.86
CA LYS A 108 8.55 3.76 3.86
C LYS A 108 8.68 5.07 4.61
N THR A 109 8.73 5.02 5.93
CA THR A 109 8.98 6.19 6.76
C THR A 109 10.45 6.62 6.59
N GLU A 110 10.66 7.86 6.16
CA GLU A 110 11.99 8.48 6.09
C GLU A 110 12.16 9.43 7.28
N TYR A 111 13.32 9.34 7.95
CA TYR A 111 13.66 10.14 9.12
C TYR A 111 14.78 11.11 8.75
N LEU A 112 14.41 12.27 8.22
CA LEU A 112 15.38 13.26 7.74
C LEU A 112 16.04 14.00 8.92
N GLY A 113 17.37 14.06 8.93
CA GLY A 113 18.13 14.80 9.94
C GLY A 113 18.17 14.16 11.33
N MET A 114 17.70 12.92 11.48
CA MET A 114 17.73 12.18 12.74
C MET A 114 18.86 11.15 12.75
N SER A 115 19.52 10.99 13.89
CA SER A 115 20.49 9.92 14.13
C SER A 115 19.80 8.56 14.28
N GLN A 116 20.55 7.46 14.04
CA GLN A 116 20.00 6.11 14.18
C GLN A 116 19.46 5.84 15.60
N ALA A 117 20.10 6.39 16.64
CA ALA A 117 19.64 6.26 18.02
C ALA A 117 18.28 6.95 18.24
N GLU A 118 18.07 8.14 17.69
CA GLU A 118 16.79 8.85 17.75
C GLU A 118 15.69 8.10 16.97
N ILE A 119 16.03 7.58 15.80
CA ILE A 119 15.13 6.75 14.99
C ILE A 119 14.70 5.51 15.78
N ASP A 120 15.64 4.81 16.43
CA ASP A 120 15.36 3.60 17.20
C ASP A 120 14.49 3.90 18.42
N VAL A 121 14.69 5.04 19.09
CA VAL A 121 13.84 5.51 20.19
C VAL A 121 12.43 5.82 19.68
N LEU A 122 12.29 6.51 18.55
CA LEU A 122 10.98 6.81 17.94
C LEU A 122 10.24 5.54 17.54
N LYS A 123 10.92 4.58 16.89
CA LYS A 123 10.34 3.28 16.53
C LYS A 123 9.92 2.49 17.77
N LYS A 124 10.75 2.45 18.83
CA LYS A 124 10.42 1.79 20.11
C LYS A 124 9.22 2.45 20.79
N ASN A 125 9.13 3.78 20.77
CA ASN A 125 8.02 4.52 21.37
C ASN A 125 6.71 4.34 20.57
N ARG A 126 6.79 4.27 19.24
CA ARG A 126 5.68 3.93 18.34
C ARG A 126 5.09 2.55 18.67
N ASN A 127 5.96 1.56 18.89
CA ASN A 127 5.55 0.19 19.22
C ASN A 127 5.00 0.02 20.65
N LYS A 128 5.45 0.82 21.63
CA LYS A 128 5.08 0.69 23.05
C LYS A 128 3.83 1.45 23.47
N LYS A 129 3.61 2.67 22.96
CA LYS A 129 2.58 3.56 23.50
C LYS A 129 1.30 3.62 22.69
N ASN A 130 1.32 3.31 21.38
CA ASN A 130 0.19 3.63 20.53
C ASN A 130 0.12 2.82 19.22
N ARG A 131 -0.45 1.61 19.26
CA ARG A 131 -0.92 0.95 18.04
C ARG A 131 -2.03 1.74 17.31
N ASN A 132 -2.68 2.69 18.00
CA ASN A 132 -3.80 3.47 17.47
C ASN A 132 -3.48 4.93 17.11
N LYS A 133 -2.30 5.48 17.44
CA LYS A 133 -2.01 6.93 17.24
C LYS A 133 -1.45 7.25 15.86
N TYR A 134 -0.76 6.30 15.23
CA TYR A 134 -0.34 6.41 13.84
C TYR A 134 -1.19 5.47 13.01
N SER A 135 -2.23 6.03 12.39
CA SER A 135 -3.13 5.24 11.58
C SER A 135 -2.42 4.74 10.33
N GLU A 136 -2.61 3.47 10.06
CA GLU A 136 -2.20 2.85 8.81
C GLU A 136 -2.66 3.72 7.63
N PRO A 137 -1.88 3.84 6.55
CA PRO A 137 -2.27 4.63 5.39
C PRO A 137 -3.70 4.32 4.90
N SER A 138 -4.16 3.07 5.04
CA SER A 138 -5.52 2.63 4.70
C SER A 138 -6.63 3.22 5.58
N VAL A 139 -6.31 3.71 6.78
CA VAL A 139 -7.20 4.40 7.71
C VAL A 139 -7.01 5.91 7.62
N LEU A 140 -5.75 6.39 7.68
CA LEU A 140 -5.40 7.80 7.63
C LEU A 140 -5.99 8.51 6.41
N TYR A 141 -5.87 7.89 5.24
CA TYR A 141 -6.33 8.49 3.98
C TYR A 141 -7.78 8.10 3.62
N ARG A 142 -8.43 7.28 4.43
CA ARG A 142 -9.83 6.86 4.22
C ARG A 142 -10.79 7.84 4.87
N TYR A 143 -10.45 8.34 6.06
CA TYR A 143 -11.31 9.24 6.81
C TYR A 143 -10.73 10.65 6.82
N PRO A 144 -11.57 11.70 6.68
CA PRO A 144 -11.09 13.08 6.66
C PRO A 144 -10.49 13.51 8.01
N THR A 145 -10.91 12.89 9.11
CA THR A 145 -10.48 13.21 10.48
C THR A 145 -10.15 11.93 11.25
N ALA A 146 -9.37 12.05 12.33
CA ALA A 146 -8.98 10.92 13.19
C ALA A 146 -10.16 10.38 14.00
N SER A 147 -11.05 11.28 14.40
CA SER A 147 -12.36 10.99 14.99
C SER A 147 -13.32 12.12 14.60
N GLY A 148 -14.61 11.99 14.92
CA GLY A 148 -15.56 13.09 14.69
C GLY A 148 -15.22 14.40 15.42
N GLU A 149 -14.28 14.35 16.37
CA GLU A 149 -13.92 15.46 17.26
C GLU A 149 -12.44 15.87 17.14
N SER A 150 -11.62 15.15 16.36
CA SER A 150 -10.17 15.37 16.31
C SER A 150 -9.57 15.22 14.92
N GLU A 151 -8.70 16.16 14.57
CA GLU A 151 -7.90 16.12 13.33
C GLU A 151 -6.77 15.10 13.38
N TRP A 152 -6.29 14.73 12.20
CA TRP A 152 -5.07 13.93 12.06
C TRP A 152 -3.83 14.75 12.47
N GLU A 153 -2.94 14.16 13.27
CA GLU A 153 -1.68 14.82 13.66
C GLU A 153 -0.68 14.84 12.49
N GLY A 154 -0.39 16.03 11.97
CA GLY A 154 0.71 16.25 11.02
C GLY A 154 0.34 17.16 9.86
N VAL A 155 1.32 17.43 9.00
CA VAL A 155 1.10 18.08 7.71
C VAL A 155 1.21 17.01 6.63
N TYR A 156 0.16 16.89 5.83
CA TYR A 156 0.11 15.93 4.73
C TYR A 156 0.19 16.67 3.40
N ALA A 157 1.02 16.14 2.49
CA ALA A 157 1.24 16.71 1.18
C ALA A 157 1.31 15.61 0.14
N PHE A 158 0.98 15.96 -1.10
CA PHE A 158 1.00 15.06 -2.23
C PHE A 158 1.40 15.82 -3.49
N GLU A 159 2.37 15.30 -4.23
CA GLU A 159 2.77 15.83 -5.53
C GLU A 159 2.47 14.78 -6.59
N ALA A 160 1.55 15.10 -7.51
CA ALA A 160 0.93 14.13 -8.39
C ALA A 160 1.89 13.55 -9.44
N SER A 161 2.82 14.36 -9.96
CA SER A 161 3.67 13.97 -11.10
C SER A 161 4.69 12.92 -10.68
N SER A 162 5.42 13.18 -9.59
CA SER A 162 6.37 12.25 -9.00
C SER A 162 5.69 11.01 -8.47
N PHE A 163 4.51 11.15 -7.85
CA PHE A 163 3.79 10.01 -7.31
C PHE A 163 3.17 9.13 -8.41
N PHE A 164 2.70 9.72 -9.51
CA PHE A 164 2.24 8.96 -10.68
C PHE A 164 3.34 8.05 -11.23
N SER A 165 4.56 8.58 -11.39
CA SER A 165 5.73 7.80 -11.81
C SER A 165 6.03 6.66 -10.83
N LYS A 166 5.92 6.91 -9.51
CA LYS A 166 6.07 5.87 -8.47
C LYS A 166 5.01 4.77 -8.58
N ILE A 167 3.75 5.11 -8.87
CA ILE A 167 2.69 4.11 -9.06
C ILE A 167 2.95 3.27 -10.31
N CYS A 168 3.39 3.88 -11.41
CA CYS A 168 3.75 3.16 -12.63
C CYS A 168 4.84 2.13 -12.35
N GLN A 169 5.94 2.56 -11.71
CA GLN A 169 7.04 1.67 -11.32
C GLN A 169 6.57 0.54 -10.40
N LEU A 170 5.74 0.85 -9.40
CA LEU A 170 5.18 -0.15 -8.50
C LEU A 170 4.37 -1.22 -9.25
N LEU A 171 3.53 -0.82 -10.22
CA LEU A 171 2.73 -1.76 -10.99
C LEU A 171 3.57 -2.66 -11.90
N GLU A 172 4.66 -2.11 -12.46
CA GLU A 172 5.64 -2.88 -13.23
C GLU A 172 6.38 -3.88 -12.33
N ASP A 173 6.79 -3.46 -11.14
CA ASP A 173 7.41 -4.34 -10.15
C ASP A 173 6.47 -5.45 -9.70
N ILE A 174 5.22 -5.14 -9.34
CA ILE A 174 4.21 -6.15 -8.99
C ILE A 174 4.02 -7.15 -10.13
N HIS A 175 3.97 -6.67 -11.37
CA HIS A 175 3.83 -7.54 -12.54
C HIS A 175 5.04 -8.46 -12.73
N ARG A 176 6.25 -7.91 -12.62
CA ARG A 176 7.52 -8.63 -12.71
C ARG A 176 7.63 -9.69 -11.62
N LEU A 177 7.46 -9.29 -10.37
CA LEU A 177 7.59 -10.14 -9.18
C LEU A 177 6.58 -11.30 -9.19
N ARG A 178 5.33 -11.02 -9.58
CA ARG A 178 4.30 -12.06 -9.66
C ARG A 178 4.68 -13.19 -10.62
N LYS A 179 5.38 -12.89 -11.72
CA LYS A 179 5.87 -13.93 -12.65
C LYS A 179 7.01 -14.75 -12.05
N SER A 180 7.76 -14.18 -11.12
CA SER A 180 8.87 -14.83 -10.43
C SER A 180 8.44 -15.71 -9.25
N PHE A 181 7.20 -15.52 -8.74
CA PHE A 181 6.61 -16.39 -7.72
C PHE A 181 5.99 -17.65 -8.34
N THR A 182 6.79 -18.43 -9.08
CA THR A 182 6.43 -19.79 -9.49
C THR A 182 6.52 -20.75 -8.31
#